data_AF-A9ZQR2-F1
#
_entry.id   AF-A9ZQR2-F1
#
_cell.length_a   1.000
_cell.length_b   1.000
_cell.length_c   1.000
_cell.angle_alpha   90.00
_cell.angle_beta   90.00
_cell.angle_gamma   90.00
#
_symmetry.space_group_name_H-M   'P 1'
#
loop_
_entity.id
_entity.type
_entity.pdbx_description
1 polymer ?
#
loop_
_entity_poly.entity_id
_entity_poly.type
_entity_poly.pdbx_seq_one_letter_code
_entity_poly.pdbx_strand_id
1 'polypeptide(L)'
;AASDTTNVTLLMGEFRKQLNALGRANHQHYLLTMFGPAGQQNFSNIELAKVGRTLDFYNVQGYDFHGTWETTTNHASPLFDSRQDPGAAENFYIDYTIRAYLEAGVPARKLVMGIPL
;
A
#
# COMPACT_ATOMS: atom_id res chain seq x y z
N ALA A 1 -4.97 -15.08 9.03
CA ALA A 1 -3.93 -15.76 9.82
C ALA A 1 -3.21 -14.71 10.66
N ALA A 2 -3.29 -14.78 12.00
CA ALA A 2 -2.71 -13.75 12.88
C ALA A 2 -1.16 -13.65 12.78
N SER A 3 -0.52 -14.65 12.17
CA SER A 3 0.92 -14.68 11.92
C SER A 3 1.38 -13.75 10.79
N ASP A 4 0.52 -13.48 9.81
CA ASP A 4 0.96 -12.91 8.53
C ASP A 4 1.37 -11.45 8.67
N THR A 5 0.69 -10.68 9.53
CA THR A 5 1.05 -9.30 9.84
C THR A 5 2.50 -9.17 10.29
N THR A 6 2.92 -9.98 11.26
CA THR A 6 4.31 -10.00 11.75
C THR A 6 5.25 -10.61 10.72
N ASN A 7 4.83 -11.70 10.05
CA ASN A 7 5.69 -12.40 9.09
C ASN A 7 6.03 -11.55 7.87
N VAL A 8 5.12 -10.71 7.37
CA VAL A 8 5.41 -9.78 6.26
C VAL A 8 6.49 -8.78 6.68
N THR A 9 6.42 -8.22 7.88
CA THR A 9 7.47 -7.32 8.40
C THR A 9 8.82 -8.01 8.49
N LEU A 10 8.86 -9.23 9.04
CA LEU A 10 10.08 -10.02 9.13
C LEU A 10 10.66 -10.36 7.76
N LEU A 11 9.80 -10.75 6.81
CA LEU A 11 10.18 -11.07 5.45
C LEU A 11 10.80 -9.86 4.74
N MET A 12 10.17 -8.69 4.83
CA MET A 12 10.70 -7.45 4.24
C MET A 12 12.02 -7.03 4.88
N GLY A 13 12.17 -7.23 6.20
CA GLY A 13 13.44 -7.04 6.90
C GLY A 13 14.55 -7.96 6.38
N GLU A 14 14.27 -9.25 6.19
CA GLU A 14 15.25 -10.20 5.67
C GLU A 14 15.62 -9.91 4.21
N PHE A 15 14.65 -9.60 3.34
CA PHE A 15 14.95 -9.15 1.97
C PHE A 15 15.85 -7.93 1.96
N ARG A 16 15.56 -6.91 2.77
CA ARG A 16 16.38 -5.69 2.82
C ARG A 16 17.82 -6.00 3.24
N LYS A 17 18.00 -6.88 4.24
CA LYS A 17 19.31 -7.34 4.71
C LYS A 17 20.09 -8.03 3.60
N GLN A 18 19.47 -8.98 2.90
CA GLN A 18 20.12 -9.75 1.82
C GLN A 18 20.45 -8.87 0.61
N LEU A 19 19.52 -8.03 0.18
CA LEU A 19 19.74 -7.08 -0.91
C LEU A 19 20.84 -6.06 -0.58
N ASN A 20 20.97 -5.65 0.69
CA ASN A 20 22.09 -4.81 1.12
C ASN A 20 23.43 -5.55 1.08
N ALA A 21 23.46 -6.84 1.44
CA ALA A 21 24.67 -7.65 1.35
C ALA A 21 25.13 -7.83 -0.10
N LEU A 22 24.19 -8.18 -1.00
CA LEU A 22 24.46 -8.26 -2.43
C LEU A 22 24.89 -6.90 -3.01
N GLY A 23 24.22 -5.82 -2.59
CA GLY A 23 24.53 -4.47 -3.04
C GLY A 23 25.95 -4.01 -2.66
N ARG A 24 26.44 -4.39 -1.47
CA ARG A 24 27.84 -4.14 -1.08
C ARG A 24 28.84 -4.92 -1.94
N ALA A 25 28.53 -6.17 -2.29
CA ALA A 25 29.39 -6.98 -3.13
C ALA A 25 29.46 -6.45 -4.57
N ASN A 26 28.36 -5.91 -5.08
CA ASN A 26 28.24 -5.47 -6.47
C ASN A 26 28.39 -3.95 -6.67
N HIS A 27 28.63 -3.19 -5.60
CA HIS A 27 28.63 -1.72 -5.60
C HIS A 27 27.35 -1.11 -6.20
N GLN A 28 26.19 -1.70 -5.89
CA GLN A 28 24.89 -1.30 -6.43
C GLN A 28 23.82 -1.24 -5.34
N HIS A 29 22.89 -0.29 -5.42
CA HIS A 29 21.68 -0.30 -4.60
C HIS A 29 20.58 -1.10 -5.30
N TYR A 30 20.09 -2.15 -4.65
CA TYR A 30 18.94 -2.92 -5.13
C TYR A 30 17.65 -2.43 -4.47
N LEU A 31 16.68 -2.08 -5.30
CA LEU A 31 15.37 -1.62 -4.84
C LEU A 31 14.58 -2.76 -4.21
N LEU A 32 13.94 -2.46 -3.08
CA LEU A 32 12.90 -3.26 -2.48
C LEU A 32 11.63 -2.43 -2.40
N THR A 33 10.60 -2.83 -3.11
CA THR A 33 9.32 -2.12 -3.15
C THR A 33 8.19 -3.08 -2.81
N MET A 34 7.02 -2.56 -2.46
CA MET A 34 5.85 -3.39 -2.18
C MET A 34 4.58 -2.72 -2.70
N PHE A 35 3.65 -3.53 -3.19
CA PHE A 35 2.29 -3.09 -3.46
C PHE A 35 1.57 -2.79 -2.13
N GLY A 36 0.98 -1.61 -2.02
CA GLY A 36 0.20 -1.17 -0.86
C GLY A 36 -1.29 -1.22 -1.16
N PRO A 37 -2.07 -2.15 -0.57
CA PRO A 37 -3.49 -2.29 -0.90
C PRO A 37 -4.33 -1.10 -0.43
N ALA A 38 -5.40 -0.78 -1.16
CA ALA A 38 -6.23 0.40 -0.90
C ALA A 38 -7.21 0.25 0.26
N GLY A 39 -7.84 -0.92 0.39
CA GLY A 39 -8.91 -1.18 1.36
C GLY A 39 -8.38 -1.36 2.79
N GLN A 40 -9.09 -0.78 3.76
CA GLN A 40 -8.75 -0.85 5.19
C GLN A 40 -8.61 -2.28 5.69
N GLN A 41 -9.52 -3.16 5.27
CA GLN A 41 -9.51 -4.58 5.58
C GLN A 41 -8.21 -5.29 5.16
N ASN A 42 -7.45 -4.71 4.23
CA ASN A 42 -6.17 -5.25 3.76
C ASN A 42 -4.99 -4.55 4.44
N PHE A 43 -4.92 -3.22 4.37
CA PHE A 43 -3.76 -2.48 4.89
C PHE A 43 -3.68 -2.52 6.43
N SER A 44 -4.79 -2.73 7.14
CA SER A 44 -4.79 -2.88 8.61
C SER A 44 -4.07 -4.13 9.09
N ASN A 45 -3.88 -5.11 8.20
CA ASN A 45 -3.15 -6.35 8.50
C ASN A 45 -1.64 -6.23 8.23
N ILE A 46 -1.13 -5.03 7.94
CA ILE A 46 0.28 -4.76 7.65
C ILE A 46 0.80 -3.74 8.67
N GLU A 47 2.00 -3.97 9.21
CA GLU A 47 2.67 -2.96 10.04
C GLU A 47 3.28 -1.87 9.14
N LEU A 48 2.43 -1.02 8.55
CA LEU A 48 2.76 -0.08 7.47
C LEU A 48 4.01 0.76 7.75
N ALA A 49 4.17 1.34 8.94
CA ALA A 49 5.38 2.09 9.26
C ALA A 49 6.64 1.21 9.35
N LYS A 50 6.55 0.00 9.91
CA LYS A 50 7.70 -0.89 10.04
C LYS A 50 8.16 -1.38 8.68
N VAL A 51 7.23 -1.82 7.85
CA VAL A 51 7.51 -2.22 6.46
C VAL A 51 7.98 -1.01 5.63
N GLY A 52 7.34 0.16 5.75
CA GLY A 52 7.76 1.37 5.04
C GLY A 52 9.17 1.86 5.37
N ARG A 53 9.70 1.51 6.55
CA ARG A 53 11.12 1.77 6.89
C ARG A 53 12.07 0.86 6.12
N THR A 54 11.69 -0.39 5.83
CA THR A 54 12.53 -1.36 5.10
C THR A 54 12.49 -1.19 3.59
N LEU A 55 11.36 -0.74 3.04
CA LEU A 55 11.18 -0.52 1.61
C LEU A 55 11.87 0.75 1.12
N ASP A 56 12.18 0.82 -0.16
CA ASP A 56 12.48 2.07 -0.88
C ASP A 56 11.21 2.92 -1.03
N PHE A 57 10.12 2.30 -1.50
CA PHE A 57 8.78 2.91 -1.56
C PHE A 57 7.67 1.86 -1.67
N TYR A 58 6.44 2.28 -1.35
CA TYR A 58 5.21 1.59 -1.70
C TYR A 58 4.69 2.06 -3.05
N ASN A 59 4.18 1.12 -3.83
CA ASN A 59 3.24 1.41 -4.92
C ASN A 59 1.82 1.26 -4.34
N VAL A 60 1.24 2.35 -3.86
CA VAL A 60 -0.08 2.36 -3.23
C VAL A 60 -1.15 2.26 -4.32
N GLN A 61 -2.05 1.30 -4.15
CA GLN A 61 -3.19 1.07 -5.00
C GLN A 61 -4.11 2.30 -4.99
N GLY A 62 -4.27 2.92 -6.15
CA GLY A 62 -5.24 3.99 -6.37
C GLY A 62 -6.33 3.60 -7.36
N TYR A 63 -6.64 2.30 -7.46
CA TYR A 63 -7.56 1.72 -8.45
C TYR A 63 -8.16 0.41 -7.91
N ASP A 64 -9.10 -0.18 -8.67
CA ASP A 64 -9.89 -1.35 -8.29
C ASP A 64 -10.68 -1.15 -6.98
N PHE A 65 -11.11 0.09 -6.73
CA PHE A 65 -12.03 0.39 -5.63
C PHE A 65 -13.40 -0.24 -5.88
N HIS A 66 -13.88 -0.16 -7.13
CA HIS A 66 -15.15 -0.75 -7.56
C HIS A 66 -14.98 -1.42 -8.93
N GLY A 67 -15.79 -2.44 -9.21
CA GLY A 67 -15.60 -3.25 -10.42
C GLY A 67 -16.69 -4.28 -10.69
N THR A 68 -16.41 -5.22 -11.60
CA THR A 68 -17.39 -6.18 -12.13
C THR A 68 -17.85 -7.23 -11.11
N TRP A 69 -17.21 -7.29 -9.95
CA TRP A 69 -17.60 -8.15 -8.83
C TRP A 69 -18.77 -7.58 -8.01
N GLU A 70 -19.19 -6.34 -8.28
CA GLU A 70 -20.33 -5.68 -7.65
C GLU A 70 -21.53 -5.62 -8.63
N THR A 71 -22.73 -5.43 -8.09
CA THR A 71 -23.95 -5.24 -8.89
C THR A 71 -24.31 -3.77 -9.10
N THR A 72 -23.61 -2.85 -8.43
CA THR A 72 -23.84 -1.40 -8.48
C THR A 72 -22.68 -0.73 -9.19
N THR A 73 -22.95 0.10 -10.20
CA THR A 73 -21.90 0.87 -10.88
C THR A 73 -21.33 1.96 -9.96
N ASN A 74 -20.01 2.13 -9.97
CA ASN A 74 -19.33 3.17 -9.22
C ASN A 74 -17.98 3.55 -9.87
N HIS A 75 -17.24 4.49 -9.28
CA HIS A 75 -15.92 4.91 -9.77
C HIS A 75 -14.83 3.89 -9.42
N ALA A 76 -14.07 3.41 -10.40
CA ALA A 76 -12.98 2.45 -10.16
C ALA A 76 -11.73 3.06 -9.50
N SER A 77 -11.56 4.39 -9.58
CA SER A 77 -10.39 5.15 -9.09
C SER A 77 -10.79 6.56 -8.65
N PRO A 78 -11.67 6.73 -7.63
CA PRO A 78 -12.08 8.04 -7.17
C PRO A 78 -10.99 8.68 -6.30
N LEU A 79 -10.60 9.92 -6.62
CA LEU A 79 -9.57 10.64 -5.86
C LEU A 79 -10.04 11.04 -4.45
N PHE A 80 -11.29 11.51 -4.34
CA PHE A 80 -11.92 11.99 -3.11
C PHE A 80 -13.28 11.30 -2.90
N ASP A 81 -13.85 11.48 -1.71
CA ASP A 81 -15.20 11.04 -1.38
C ASP A 81 -16.27 11.77 -2.21
N SER A 82 -17.44 11.15 -2.31
CA SER A 82 -18.61 11.75 -2.95
C SER A 82 -19.86 11.48 -2.12
N ARG A 83 -20.70 12.49 -1.90
CA ARG A 83 -22.02 12.32 -1.26
C ARG A 83 -22.99 11.49 -2.10
N GLN A 84 -22.68 11.31 -3.38
CA GLN A 84 -23.49 10.51 -4.31
C GLN A 84 -22.95 9.07 -4.44
N ASP A 85 -21.85 8.75 -3.75
CA ASP A 85 -21.30 7.40 -3.72
C ASP A 85 -22.28 6.46 -3.00
N PRO A 86 -22.85 5.45 -3.69
CA PRO A 86 -23.75 4.48 -3.07
C PRO A 86 -23.05 3.59 -2.02
N GLY A 87 -21.72 3.53 -2.03
CA GLY A 87 -20.85 2.78 -1.11
C GLY A 87 -20.03 3.67 -0.17
N ALA A 88 -20.44 4.92 0.09
CA ALA A 88 -19.64 5.91 0.83
C ALA A 88 -19.10 5.43 2.20
N ALA A 89 -19.77 4.48 2.86
CA ALA A 89 -19.35 3.92 4.14
C ALA A 89 -18.07 3.06 4.07
N GLU A 90 -17.67 2.62 2.88
CA GLU A 90 -16.51 1.74 2.65
C GLU A 90 -15.18 2.51 2.63
N ASN A 91 -15.24 3.85 2.51
CA ASN A 91 -14.07 4.72 2.34
C ASN A 91 -13.18 4.33 1.15
N PHE A 92 -13.80 3.92 0.05
CA PHE A 92 -13.13 3.47 -1.16
C PHE A 92 -12.77 4.63 -2.09
N TYR A 93 -11.85 5.49 -1.62
CA TYR A 93 -11.25 6.58 -2.40
C TYR A 93 -9.78 6.82 -2.03
N ILE A 94 -9.01 7.35 -2.98
CA ILE A 94 -7.54 7.43 -2.91
C ILE A 94 -7.06 8.27 -1.72
N ASP A 95 -7.69 9.43 -1.46
CA ASP A 95 -7.29 10.31 -0.35
C ASP A 95 -7.37 9.60 1.00
N TYR A 96 -8.39 8.75 1.23
CA TYR A 96 -8.49 7.96 2.46
C TYR A 96 -7.33 6.98 2.61
N THR A 97 -7.04 6.20 1.57
CA THR A 97 -5.93 5.25 1.57
C THR A 97 -4.60 5.95 1.84
N ILE A 98 -4.30 7.05 1.14
CA ILE A 98 -3.03 7.76 1.32
C ILE A 98 -2.91 8.34 2.73
N ARG A 99 -3.98 8.94 3.26
CA ARG A 99 -4.00 9.44 4.65
C ARG A 99 -3.75 8.32 5.65
N ALA A 100 -4.37 7.16 5.48
CA ALA A 100 -4.15 6.01 6.37
C ALA A 100 -2.67 5.59 6.41
N TYR A 101 -1.97 5.58 5.26
CA TYR A 101 -0.53 5.28 5.21
C TYR A 101 0.32 6.37 5.89
N LEU A 102 -0.03 7.64 5.69
CA LEU A 102 0.66 8.77 6.32
C LEU A 102 0.47 8.77 7.84
N GLU A 103 -0.76 8.58 8.31
CA GLU A 103 -1.14 8.51 9.73
C GLU A 103 -0.51 7.29 10.42
N ALA A 104 -0.36 6.18 9.71
CA ALA A 104 0.41 5.03 10.21
C ALA A 104 1.90 5.33 10.35
N GLY A 105 2.41 6.43 9.79
CA GLY A 105 3.79 6.90 9.92
C GLY A 105 4.70 6.60 8.73
N VAL A 106 4.14 6.27 7.56
CA VAL A 106 4.94 6.10 6.33
C VAL A 106 5.34 7.47 5.78
N PRO A 107 6.64 7.74 5.51
CA PRO A 107 7.04 9.02 4.95
C PRO A 107 6.43 9.26 3.56
N ALA A 108 5.85 10.43 3.31
CA ALA A 108 5.20 10.78 2.04
C ALA A 108 6.07 10.50 0.80
N ARG A 109 7.38 10.79 0.88
CA ARG A 109 8.35 10.52 -0.20
C ARG A 109 8.51 9.04 -0.58
N LYS A 110 7.97 8.12 0.22
CA LYS A 110 7.96 6.67 -0.02
C LYS A 110 6.61 6.16 -0.50
N LEU A 111 5.66 7.04 -0.82
CA LEU A 111 4.35 6.65 -1.36
C LEU A 111 4.30 7.04 -2.83
N VAL A 112 4.20 6.05 -3.71
CA VAL A 112 3.93 6.23 -5.14
C VAL A 112 2.49 5.81 -5.39
N MET A 113 1.65 6.74 -5.83
CA MET A 113 0.23 6.51 -6.08
C MET A 113 0.03 5.88 -7.46
N GLY A 114 -0.62 4.71 -7.50
CA GLY A 114 -1.01 4.06 -8.75
C GLY A 114 -2.26 4.71 -9.36
N ILE A 115 -2.28 4.83 -10.69
CA ILE A 115 -3.40 5.37 -11.48
C ILE A 115 -3.69 4.36 -12.61
N PRO A 116 -4.97 4.03 -12.89
CA PRO A 116 -5.31 3.12 -13.98
C PRO A 116 -5.03 3.76 -15.35
N LEU A 117 -4.65 2.94 -16.34
CA LEU A 117 -4.35 3.36 -17.72
C LEU A 117 -5.60 3.56 -18.58
#